data_AF-H3GW26-F1
#
_entry.id   AF-H3GW26-F1
#
_cell.length_a   1.000
_cell.length_b   1.000
_cell.length_c   1.000
_cell.angle_alpha   90.00
_cell.angle_beta   90.00
_cell.angle_gamma   90.00
#
_symmetry.space_group_name_H-M   'P 1'
#
loop_
_entity.id
_entity.type
_entity.pdbx_description
1 polymer ?
#
loop_
_entity_poly.entity_id
_entity_poly.type
_entity_poly.pdbx_seq_one_letter_code
_entity_poly.pdbx_strand_id
1 'polypeptide(L)'
;MDMRSKAYPALPEGRGLRLVLPRVGDLRFRPQVPAVFAQKLYIHADPRRRFWYARFQLKRKFIIMSTQGDLYAKSSISTFTMADLPKGNVLNMPRVVRGDLVKVLDLVQCFRSEGQRWELVFTRWRNGMETWLPLEVVQLFASNLLQEFYVNSINSWAFHSRVQSGNLSAFRTEVEIWLFHPELQDFYKKLRQKRSGDNRQLQDQRLKLHNAHPHQ
;
A
#
# COMPACT_ATOMS: atom_id res chain seq x y z
N MET A 1 20.10 -0.89 11.48
CA MET A 1 19.14 -0.44 10.44
C MET A 1 17.83 -0.10 11.15
N ASP A 2 17.33 1.12 11.00
CA ASP A 2 16.11 1.60 11.68
C ASP A 2 14.86 0.86 11.16
N MET A 3 14.00 0.38 12.05
CA MET A 3 12.74 -0.28 11.68
C MET A 3 11.82 0.64 10.88
N ARG A 4 11.93 1.96 11.09
CA ARG A 4 11.18 2.99 10.34
C ARG A 4 11.46 2.98 8.84
N SER A 5 12.55 2.35 8.41
CA SER A 5 12.93 2.21 7.01
C SER A 5 13.34 0.79 6.65
N LYS A 6 12.95 -0.24 7.40
CA LYS A 6 13.28 -1.62 7.03
C LYS A 6 12.24 -2.17 6.07
N ALA A 7 12.64 -2.59 4.87
CA ALA A 7 11.72 -3.19 3.91
C ALA A 7 10.93 -4.35 4.52
N TYR A 8 9.62 -4.42 4.26
CA TYR A 8 8.80 -5.53 4.73
C TYR A 8 9.19 -6.82 4.02
N PRO A 9 9.20 -7.96 4.73
CA PRO A 9 9.47 -9.24 4.10
C PRO A 9 8.40 -9.58 3.06
N ALA A 10 8.78 -10.38 2.07
CA ALA A 10 7.82 -10.98 1.14
C ALA A 10 6.89 -11.93 1.89
N LEU A 11 5.64 -12.01 1.41
CA LEU A 11 4.67 -12.93 1.98
C LEU A 11 5.11 -14.41 1.77
N PRO A 12 5.18 -15.25 2.81
CA PRO A 12 5.47 -16.68 2.67
C PRO A 12 4.37 -17.41 1.89
N GLU A 13 4.77 -18.38 1.06
CA GLU A 13 3.82 -19.24 0.34
C GLU A 13 3.07 -20.19 1.29
N GLY A 14 1.81 -20.51 0.98
CA GLY A 14 1.04 -21.57 1.66
C GLY A 14 0.36 -21.23 3.00
N ARG A 15 0.46 -20.01 3.53
CA ARG A 15 -0.27 -19.64 4.77
C ARG A 15 -1.67 -19.09 4.50
N GLY A 16 -2.66 -19.57 5.25
CA GLY A 16 -3.98 -18.96 5.34
C GLY A 16 -3.89 -17.57 5.96
N LEU A 17 -4.08 -16.53 5.16
CA LEU A 17 -3.96 -15.14 5.58
C LEU A 17 -5.34 -14.50 5.62
N ARG A 18 -5.64 -13.79 6.71
CA ARG A 18 -6.77 -12.87 6.75
C ARG A 18 -6.22 -11.46 6.54
N LEU A 19 -6.59 -10.86 5.42
CA LEU A 19 -6.22 -9.49 5.10
C LEU A 19 -6.91 -8.54 6.09
N VAL A 20 -6.12 -7.81 6.88
CA VAL A 20 -6.63 -6.62 7.57
C VAL A 20 -6.47 -5.45 6.62
N LEU A 21 -7.59 -5.02 6.02
CA LEU A 21 -7.64 -3.92 5.08
C LEU A 21 -8.13 -2.67 5.84
N PRO A 22 -7.34 -1.60 5.98
CA PRO A 22 -7.90 -0.31 6.31
C PRO A 22 -9.04 0.03 5.36
N ARG A 23 -10.17 0.44 5.91
CA ARG A 23 -11.36 0.86 5.15
C ARG A 23 -11.44 2.38 5.05
N VAL A 24 -10.76 3.09 5.95
CA VAL A 24 -10.75 4.55 6.05
C VAL A 24 -9.36 5.13 5.84
N GLY A 25 -9.29 6.46 5.68
CA GLY A 25 -8.02 7.18 5.49
C GLY A 25 -7.33 6.86 4.17
N ASP A 26 -6.09 7.36 4.01
CA ASP A 26 -5.31 7.14 2.79
C ASP A 26 -4.73 5.72 2.72
N LEU A 27 -4.63 5.03 3.86
CA LEU A 27 -4.22 3.63 3.89
C LEU A 27 -5.22 2.70 3.18
N ARG A 28 -6.48 3.10 2.99
CA ARG A 28 -7.51 2.29 2.32
C ARG A 28 -7.19 1.95 0.86
N PHE A 29 -6.24 2.64 0.23
CA PHE A 29 -5.82 2.36 -1.14
C PHE A 29 -4.73 1.29 -1.22
N ARG A 30 -3.88 1.25 -0.17
CA ARG A 30 -2.72 0.36 -0.09
C ARG A 30 -3.05 -1.11 -0.16
N PRO A 31 -4.23 -1.60 0.26
CA PRO A 31 -4.52 -3.02 0.21
C PRO A 31 -5.67 -3.36 -0.75
N GLN A 32 -6.08 -2.42 -1.62
CA GLN A 32 -7.18 -2.67 -2.57
C GLN A 32 -6.86 -3.85 -3.48
N VAL A 33 -7.79 -4.80 -3.56
CA VAL A 33 -7.69 -5.95 -4.45
C VAL A 33 -7.81 -5.54 -5.92
N PRO A 34 -7.24 -6.30 -6.86
CA PRO A 34 -7.12 -5.91 -8.27
C PRO A 34 -8.43 -5.48 -8.97
N ALA A 35 -9.56 -6.13 -8.68
CA ALA A 35 -10.83 -5.81 -9.32
C ALA A 35 -11.36 -4.41 -8.95
N VAL A 36 -11.33 -4.06 -7.66
CA VAL A 36 -11.73 -2.73 -7.17
C VAL A 36 -10.77 -1.65 -7.67
N PHE A 37 -9.50 -2.01 -7.81
CA PHE A 37 -8.48 -1.12 -8.33
C PHE A 37 -8.72 -0.77 -9.81
N ALA A 38 -9.07 -1.73 -10.66
CA ALA A 38 -9.31 -1.52 -12.08
C ALA A 38 -10.38 -0.44 -12.33
N GLN A 39 -11.44 -0.41 -11.52
CA GLN A 39 -12.52 0.57 -11.60
C GLN A 39 -12.07 2.02 -11.29
N LYS A 40 -10.88 2.19 -10.71
CA LYS A 40 -10.30 3.49 -10.34
C LYS A 40 -9.15 3.93 -11.24
N LEU A 41 -8.86 3.20 -12.33
CA LEU A 41 -7.78 3.51 -13.27
C LEU A 41 -8.12 4.65 -14.24
N TYR A 42 -8.58 5.79 -13.73
CA TYR A 42 -8.70 7.02 -14.52
C TYR A 42 -7.32 7.61 -14.79
N ILE A 43 -6.67 7.16 -15.86
CA ILE A 43 -5.27 7.50 -16.18
C ILE A 43 -5.22 8.67 -17.14
N HIS A 44 -4.50 9.73 -16.76
CA HIS A 44 -4.08 10.76 -17.71
C HIS A 44 -2.79 10.33 -18.42
N ALA A 45 -2.73 10.54 -19.73
CA ALA A 45 -1.56 10.22 -20.52
C ALA A 45 -1.26 11.31 -21.56
N ASP A 46 0.02 11.53 -21.81
CA ASP A 46 0.47 12.29 -22.98
C ASP A 46 -0.06 11.61 -24.25
N PRO A 47 -0.66 12.35 -25.20
CA PRO A 47 -1.12 11.79 -26.47
C PRO A 47 -0.06 10.95 -27.18
N ARG A 48 1.22 11.34 -27.09
CA ARG A 48 2.37 10.63 -27.66
C ARG A 48 2.64 9.30 -26.98
N ARG A 49 2.21 9.10 -25.74
CA ARG A 49 2.37 7.85 -24.98
C ARG A 49 1.10 7.00 -24.92
N ARG A 50 0.02 7.43 -25.58
CA ARG A 50 -1.27 6.72 -25.54
C ARG A 50 -1.17 5.26 -26.02
N PHE A 51 -0.30 5.01 -27.00
CA PHE A 51 -0.06 3.66 -27.51
C PHE A 51 0.55 2.71 -26.46
N TRP A 52 1.18 3.22 -25.39
CA TRP A 52 1.71 2.39 -24.31
C TRP A 52 0.61 1.66 -23.55
N TYR A 53 -0.61 2.19 -23.58
CA TYR A 53 -1.77 1.66 -22.86
C TYR A 53 -2.60 0.68 -23.70
N ALA A 54 -2.25 0.45 -24.98
CA ALA A 54 -2.91 -0.54 -25.82
C ALA A 54 -2.92 -1.93 -25.16
N ARG A 55 -1.77 -2.32 -24.59
CA ARG A 55 -1.60 -3.48 -23.72
C ARG A 55 -0.39 -3.26 -22.82
N PHE A 56 -0.60 -3.30 -21.51
CA PHE A 56 0.44 -3.06 -20.52
C PHE A 56 0.25 -3.93 -19.29
N GLN A 57 1.34 -4.17 -18.57
CA GLN A 57 1.34 -4.84 -17.28
C GLN A 57 1.51 -3.81 -16.18
N LEU A 58 0.74 -3.97 -15.12
CA LEU A 58 0.74 -3.11 -13.97
C LEU A 58 1.11 -3.93 -12.75
N LYS A 59 2.26 -3.61 -12.16
CA LYS A 59 2.73 -4.15 -10.88
C LYS A 59 2.28 -3.22 -9.75
N ARG A 60 1.49 -3.79 -8.84
CA ARG A 60 1.16 -3.16 -7.55
C ARG A 60 1.95 -3.83 -6.45
N LYS A 61 2.32 -3.05 -5.44
CA LYS A 61 2.73 -3.56 -4.14
C LYS A 61 1.68 -3.16 -3.12
N PHE A 62 1.25 -4.11 -2.31
CA PHE A 62 0.32 -3.88 -1.21
C PHE A 62 0.79 -4.57 0.04
N ILE A 63 0.35 -4.06 1.18
CA ILE A 63 0.70 -4.59 2.50
C ILE A 63 -0.35 -5.58 2.94
N ILE A 64 0.12 -6.69 3.50
CA ILE A 64 -0.69 -7.73 4.08
C ILE A 64 -0.30 -7.87 5.54
N MET A 65 -1.29 -7.87 6.42
CA MET A 65 -1.09 -8.24 7.81
C MET A 65 -1.52 -9.69 8.04
N SER A 66 -0.71 -10.47 8.77
CA SER A 66 -1.13 -11.79 9.24
C SER A 66 -2.17 -11.68 10.36
N THR A 67 -2.86 -12.79 10.64
CA THR A 67 -3.69 -12.93 11.84
C THR A 67 -2.91 -12.83 13.15
N GLN A 68 -1.57 -12.80 13.09
CA GLN A 68 -0.67 -12.62 14.22
C GLN A 68 -0.13 -11.19 14.33
N GLY A 69 -0.47 -10.30 13.39
CA GLY A 69 -0.09 -8.90 13.40
C GLY A 69 1.22 -8.59 12.67
N ASP A 70 1.82 -9.56 11.98
CA ASP A 70 3.03 -9.35 11.18
C ASP A 70 2.69 -8.71 9.83
N LEU A 71 3.49 -7.74 9.41
CA LEU A 71 3.34 -7.04 8.14
C LEU A 71 4.24 -7.64 7.05
N TYR A 72 3.67 -7.86 5.87
CA TYR A 72 4.33 -8.36 4.68
C TYR A 72 4.03 -7.47 3.49
N ALA A 73 4.97 -7.41 2.54
CA ALA A 73 4.70 -6.85 1.22
C ALA A 73 4.33 -7.98 0.25
N LYS A 74 3.23 -7.80 -0.49
CA LYS A 74 2.86 -8.64 -1.62
C LYS A 74 2.84 -7.81 -2.89
N SER A 75 3.37 -8.39 -3.96
CA SER A 75 3.23 -7.82 -5.29
C SER A 75 2.16 -8.58 -6.07
N SER A 76 1.39 -7.86 -6.88
CA SER A 76 0.57 -8.47 -7.93
C SER A 76 0.90 -7.81 -9.25
N ILE A 77 0.92 -8.62 -10.31
CA ILE A 77 1.05 -8.15 -11.68
C ILE A 77 -0.25 -8.50 -12.38
N SER A 78 -0.84 -7.51 -13.04
CA SER A 78 -2.06 -7.69 -13.83
C SER A 78 -1.86 -7.06 -15.20
N THR A 79 -2.34 -7.74 -16.23
CA THR A 79 -2.32 -7.23 -17.60
C THR A 79 -3.60 -6.46 -17.84
N PHE A 80 -3.46 -5.27 -18.42
CA PHE A 80 -4.54 -4.39 -18.81
C PHE A 80 -4.41 -4.00 -20.28
N THR A 81 -5.55 -3.69 -20.86
CA THR A 81 -5.74 -3.09 -22.18
C THR A 81 -6.57 -1.81 -22.03
N MET A 82 -6.71 -1.06 -23.13
CA MET A 82 -7.57 0.12 -23.13
C MET A 82 -9.02 -0.18 -22.76
N ALA A 83 -9.53 -1.36 -23.14
CA ALA A 83 -10.89 -1.79 -22.85
C ALA A 83 -11.13 -2.01 -21.35
N ASP A 84 -10.08 -2.30 -20.58
CA ASP A 84 -10.16 -2.51 -19.14
C ASP A 84 -10.17 -1.19 -18.35
N LEU A 85 -9.86 -0.07 -19.00
CA LEU A 85 -9.85 1.25 -18.36
C LEU A 85 -11.26 1.81 -18.22
N PRO A 86 -11.54 2.61 -17.19
CA PRO A 86 -12.76 3.40 -17.12
C PRO A 86 -12.94 4.22 -18.40
N LYS A 87 -14.14 4.15 -19.00
CA LYS A 87 -14.48 4.78 -20.29
C LYS A 87 -13.72 4.21 -21.50
N GLY A 88 -13.08 3.05 -21.37
CA GLY A 88 -12.35 2.38 -22.45
C GLY A 88 -11.15 3.18 -22.98
N ASN A 89 -10.66 4.16 -22.20
CA ASN A 89 -9.68 5.11 -22.68
C ASN A 89 -8.87 5.78 -21.57
N VAL A 90 -7.71 6.32 -21.94
CA VAL A 90 -6.96 7.28 -21.13
C VAL A 90 -7.56 8.68 -21.28
N LEU A 91 -7.41 9.47 -20.23
CA LEU A 91 -7.75 10.89 -20.18
C LEU A 91 -6.64 11.72 -20.81
N ASN A 92 -6.99 12.87 -21.38
CA ASN A 92 -6.01 13.84 -21.87
C ASN A 92 -5.19 14.41 -20.72
N MET A 93 -3.94 14.80 -20.99
CA MET A 93 -3.12 15.47 -19.98
C MET A 93 -3.80 16.74 -19.45
N PRO A 94 -3.95 16.86 -18.12
CA PRO A 94 -4.53 18.05 -17.53
C PRO A 94 -3.49 19.18 -17.49
N ARG A 95 -3.97 20.43 -17.49
CA ARG A 95 -3.14 21.58 -17.12
C ARG A 95 -3.04 21.61 -15.60
N VAL A 96 -1.91 21.18 -15.07
CA VAL A 96 -1.66 21.16 -13.62
C VAL A 96 -0.99 22.46 -13.21
N VAL A 97 -1.54 23.13 -12.21
CA VAL A 97 -0.88 24.25 -11.52
C VAL A 97 -0.48 23.88 -10.10
N ARG A 98 0.46 24.64 -9.52
CA ARG A 98 0.91 24.39 -8.14
C ARG A 98 -0.26 24.52 -7.17
N GLY A 99 -0.46 23.50 -6.36
CA GLY A 99 -1.56 23.46 -5.37
C GLY A 99 -2.87 22.85 -5.89
N ASP A 100 -2.95 22.42 -7.15
CA ASP A 100 -4.06 21.61 -7.66
C ASP A 100 -4.08 20.23 -7.01
N LEU A 101 -2.90 19.62 -6.91
CA LEU A 101 -2.72 18.33 -6.27
C LEU A 101 -2.58 18.56 -4.76
N VAL A 102 -3.38 17.84 -3.97
CA VAL A 102 -3.41 17.97 -2.51
C VAL A 102 -2.92 16.72 -1.80
N LYS A 103 -2.90 15.56 -2.47
CA LYS A 103 -2.35 14.33 -1.91
C LYS A 103 -1.85 13.36 -2.98
N VAL A 104 -0.79 12.61 -2.66
CA VAL A 104 -0.39 11.40 -3.35
C VAL A 104 -0.84 10.19 -2.53
N LEU A 105 -1.64 9.31 -3.15
CA LEU A 105 -2.36 8.23 -2.48
C LEU A 105 -1.72 6.85 -2.71
N ASP A 106 -1.24 6.60 -3.93
CA ASP A 106 -0.65 5.32 -4.31
C ASP A 106 0.32 5.48 -5.49
N LEU A 107 1.12 4.45 -5.75
CA LEU A 107 2.02 4.37 -6.90
C LEU A 107 1.96 2.95 -7.47
N VAL A 108 2.02 2.86 -8.80
CA VAL A 108 2.13 1.58 -9.51
C VAL A 108 3.22 1.64 -10.57
N GLN A 109 3.83 0.50 -10.82
CA GLN A 109 4.84 0.35 -11.87
C GLN A 109 4.19 -0.27 -13.09
N CYS A 110 4.32 0.39 -14.23
CA CYS A 110 3.79 -0.07 -15.49
C CYS A 110 4.93 -0.49 -16.41
N PHE A 111 4.68 -1.53 -17.21
CA PHE A 111 5.66 -2.04 -18.15
C PHE A 111 5.00 -2.73 -19.34
N ARG A 112 5.73 -2.80 -20.45
CA ARG A 112 5.36 -3.58 -21.64
C ARG A 112 6.34 -4.71 -21.86
N SER A 113 5.91 -5.72 -22.61
CA SER A 113 6.77 -6.82 -23.07
C SER A 113 7.98 -6.34 -23.87
N GLU A 114 7.83 -5.21 -24.56
CA GLU A 114 8.86 -4.52 -25.35
C GLU A 114 9.89 -3.74 -24.49
N GLY A 115 9.79 -3.83 -23.15
CA GLY A 115 10.80 -3.30 -22.22
C GLY A 115 10.56 -1.86 -21.74
N GLN A 116 9.59 -1.12 -22.29
CA GLN A 116 9.24 0.20 -21.76
C GLN A 116 8.69 0.08 -20.34
N ARG A 117 9.11 1.01 -19.47
CA ARG A 117 8.71 1.09 -18.07
C ARG A 117 8.38 2.52 -17.71
N TRP A 118 7.30 2.69 -16.95
CA TRP A 118 6.90 3.99 -16.40
C TRP A 118 6.18 3.78 -15.07
N GLU A 119 5.92 4.87 -14.37
CA GLU A 119 5.22 4.83 -13.09
C GLU A 119 4.01 5.76 -13.14
N LEU A 120 2.91 5.29 -12.55
CA LEU A 120 1.71 6.07 -12.36
C LEU A 120 1.53 6.35 -10.89
N VAL A 121 1.12 7.57 -10.58
CA VAL A 121 0.90 8.07 -9.23
C VAL A 121 -0.57 8.41 -9.10
N PHE A 122 -1.24 7.80 -8.12
CA PHE A 122 -2.62 8.11 -7.81
C PHE A 122 -2.68 9.36 -6.95
N THR A 123 -3.45 10.34 -7.39
CA THR A 123 -3.45 11.69 -6.79
C THR A 123 -4.85 12.13 -6.47
N ARG A 124 -4.99 12.87 -5.37
CA ARG A 124 -6.21 13.62 -5.03
C ARG A 124 -6.01 15.07 -5.42
N TRP A 125 -6.99 15.60 -6.13
CA TRP A 125 -7.07 16.99 -6.55
C TRP A 125 -7.82 17.81 -5.51
N ARG A 126 -7.61 19.13 -5.52
CA ARG A 126 -8.29 20.08 -4.63
C ARG A 126 -9.81 20.04 -4.79
N ASN A 127 -10.30 19.77 -6.00
CA ASN A 127 -11.74 19.61 -6.28
C ASN A 127 -12.30 18.23 -5.87
N GLY A 128 -11.52 17.39 -5.18
CA GLY A 128 -11.94 16.08 -4.69
C GLY A 128 -11.83 14.95 -5.73
N MET A 129 -11.48 15.26 -6.99
CA MET A 129 -11.24 14.24 -8.00
C MET A 129 -10.03 13.37 -7.62
N GLU A 130 -10.04 12.10 -8.00
CA GLU A 130 -8.91 11.18 -7.83
C GLU A 130 -8.54 10.53 -9.17
N THR A 131 -7.31 10.73 -9.65
CA THR A 131 -6.84 10.20 -10.95
C THR A 131 -5.38 9.77 -10.89
N TRP A 132 -4.99 8.95 -11.87
CA TRP A 132 -3.60 8.53 -12.08
C TRP A 132 -2.89 9.49 -13.02
N LEU A 133 -1.73 9.98 -12.58
CA LEU A 133 -0.84 10.85 -13.35
C LEU A 133 0.49 10.13 -13.60
N PRO A 134 1.16 10.39 -14.73
CA PRO A 134 2.56 10.01 -14.90
C PRO A 134 3.41 10.59 -13.76
N LEU A 135 4.36 9.81 -13.24
CA LEU A 135 5.23 10.22 -12.15
C LEU A 135 5.88 11.60 -12.41
N GLU A 136 6.34 11.82 -13.63
CA GLU A 136 7.09 13.02 -14.03
C GLU A 136 6.27 14.30 -13.83
N VAL A 137 4.94 14.21 -14.00
CA VAL A 137 4.02 15.33 -13.80
C VAL A 137 3.93 15.67 -12.32
N VAL A 138 3.77 14.66 -11.46
CA VAL A 138 3.70 14.87 -10.01
C VAL A 138 5.05 15.36 -9.46
N GLN A 139 6.15 14.84 -10.00
CA GLN A 139 7.49 15.29 -9.63
C GLN A 139 7.73 16.77 -9.96
N LEU A 140 7.18 17.26 -11.08
CA LEU A 140 7.31 18.67 -11.49
C LEU A 140 6.44 19.62 -10.67
N PHE A 141 5.19 19.24 -10.37
CA PHE A 141 4.20 20.16 -9.79
C PHE A 141 3.93 19.97 -8.29
N ALA A 142 4.29 18.81 -7.73
CA ALA A 142 3.96 18.42 -6.35
C ALA A 142 5.05 17.52 -5.72
N SER A 143 6.32 17.92 -5.89
CA SER A 143 7.48 17.16 -5.41
C SER A 143 7.45 16.89 -3.90
N ASN A 144 6.95 17.85 -3.11
CA ASN A 144 6.78 17.69 -1.66
C ASN A 144 5.79 16.59 -1.30
N LEU A 145 4.64 16.52 -1.99
CA LEU A 145 3.65 15.46 -1.77
C LEU A 145 4.19 14.09 -2.18
N LEU A 146 5.00 14.06 -3.25
CA LEU A 146 5.67 12.85 -3.70
C LEU A 146 6.74 12.38 -2.69
N GLN A 147 7.51 13.30 -2.09
CA GLN A 147 8.48 12.98 -1.05
C GLN A 147 7.82 12.48 0.24
N GLU A 148 6.72 13.12 0.66
CA GLU A 148 5.89 12.62 1.77
C GLU A 148 5.44 11.18 1.47
N PHE A 149 4.92 10.93 0.27
CA PHE A 149 4.49 9.60 -0.13
C PHE A 149 5.64 8.56 -0.10
N TYR A 150 6.84 8.91 -0.57
CA TYR A 150 7.98 7.99 -0.53
C TYR A 150 8.33 7.59 0.90
N VAL A 151 8.30 8.53 1.84
CA VAL A 151 8.50 8.24 3.27
C VAL A 151 7.34 7.41 3.84
N ASN A 152 6.10 7.76 3.50
CA ASN A 152 4.90 7.02 3.91
C ASN A 152 4.82 5.60 3.36
N SER A 153 5.65 5.25 2.35
CA SER A 153 5.64 3.95 1.66
C SER A 153 7.01 3.27 1.71
N ILE A 154 7.90 3.75 2.57
CA ILE A 154 9.32 3.41 2.48
C ILE A 154 9.57 1.93 2.72
N ASN A 155 8.77 1.26 3.54
CA ASN A 155 8.94 -0.15 3.88
C ASN A 155 8.34 -1.08 2.81
N SER A 156 7.20 -0.74 2.22
CA SER A 156 6.51 -1.54 1.21
C SER A 156 7.18 -1.44 -0.16
N TRP A 157 7.57 -0.23 -0.55
CA TRP A 157 8.18 0.01 -1.85
C TRP A 157 9.71 -0.06 -1.84
N ALA A 158 10.35 0.08 -0.67
CA ALA A 158 11.80 0.18 -0.50
C ALA A 158 12.40 1.40 -1.20
N PHE A 159 11.74 2.57 -1.08
CA PHE A 159 12.12 3.82 -1.75
C PHE A 159 13.34 4.55 -1.16
N HIS A 160 14.24 3.86 -0.47
CA HIS A 160 15.39 4.49 0.21
C HIS A 160 16.21 5.40 -0.71
N SER A 161 16.42 5.01 -1.95
CA SER A 161 17.17 5.80 -2.94
C SER A 161 16.43 7.00 -3.51
N ARG A 162 15.12 7.13 -3.25
CA ARG A 162 14.27 8.22 -3.78
C ARG A 162 13.90 9.28 -2.73
N VAL A 163 14.12 8.98 -1.46
CA VAL A 163 13.87 9.90 -0.35
C VAL A 163 15.04 10.87 -0.24
N GLN A 164 14.74 12.17 -0.36
CA GLN A 164 15.75 13.20 -0.16
C GLN A 164 16.17 13.30 1.31
N SER A 165 17.38 13.80 1.55
CA SER A 165 17.90 14.00 2.91
C SER A 165 16.97 14.86 3.76
N GLY A 166 16.80 14.53 5.04
CA GLY A 166 15.92 15.23 5.97
C GLY A 166 14.43 14.89 5.87
N ASN A 167 13.95 14.33 4.76
CA ASN A 167 12.52 14.01 4.61
C ASN A 167 12.06 12.85 5.50
N LEU A 168 12.96 11.90 5.81
CA LEU A 168 12.64 10.79 6.72
C LEU A 168 12.31 11.28 8.14
N SER A 169 12.90 12.39 8.58
CA SER A 169 12.58 13.04 9.86
C SER A 169 11.40 14.02 9.77
N ALA A 170 11.14 14.58 8.58
CA ALA A 170 10.09 15.57 8.37
C ALA A 170 8.68 14.96 8.23
N PHE A 171 8.60 13.72 7.73
CA PHE A 171 7.33 13.05 7.46
C PHE A 171 7.17 11.78 8.28
N ARG A 172 5.91 11.39 8.53
CA ARG A 172 5.61 10.12 9.19
C ARG A 172 5.99 8.96 8.27
N THR A 173 6.74 8.02 8.80
CA THR A 173 7.09 6.78 8.10
C THR A 173 5.88 5.86 7.96
N GLU A 174 5.97 4.88 7.05
CA GLU A 174 4.89 3.91 6.84
C GLU A 174 4.52 3.20 8.15
N VAL A 175 5.51 2.75 8.93
CA VAL A 175 5.30 2.11 10.24
C VAL A 175 4.49 3.00 11.17
N GLU A 176 4.83 4.29 11.28
CA GLU A 176 4.12 5.24 12.14
C GLU A 176 2.67 5.42 11.67
N ILE A 177 2.45 5.55 10.35
CA ILE A 177 1.10 5.67 9.80
C ILE A 177 0.25 4.44 10.17
N TRP A 178 0.82 3.24 10.09
CA TRP A 178 0.13 2.01 10.46
C TRP A 178 -0.13 1.92 11.97
N LEU A 179 0.87 2.19 12.82
CA LEU A 179 0.73 2.13 14.28
C LEU A 179 -0.28 3.12 14.85
N PHE A 180 -0.44 4.27 14.21
CA PHE A 180 -1.40 5.29 14.63
C PHE A 180 -2.76 5.20 13.92
N HIS A 181 -2.95 4.22 13.04
CA HIS A 181 -4.23 4.03 12.35
C HIS A 181 -5.26 3.36 13.29
N PRO A 182 -6.44 3.95 13.54
CA PRO A 182 -7.41 3.44 14.52
C PRO A 182 -7.81 1.97 14.30
N GLU A 183 -8.12 1.59 13.06
CA GLU A 183 -8.52 0.20 12.75
C GLU A 183 -7.41 -0.81 13.05
N LEU A 184 -6.14 -0.42 12.91
CA LEU A 184 -5.02 -1.28 13.27
C LEU A 184 -4.77 -1.31 14.77
N GLN A 185 -4.90 -0.18 15.46
CA GLN A 185 -4.80 -0.15 16.91
C GLN A 185 -5.82 -1.09 17.56
N ASP A 186 -7.06 -1.06 17.07
CA ASP A 186 -8.12 -1.94 17.55
C ASP A 186 -7.84 -3.41 17.23
N PHE A 187 -7.29 -3.69 16.05
CA PHE A 187 -6.84 -5.04 15.71
C PHE A 187 -5.73 -5.53 16.66
N TYR A 188 -4.68 -4.74 16.89
CA TYR A 188 -3.61 -5.09 17.81
C TYR A 188 -4.08 -5.22 19.27
N LYS A 189 -5.06 -4.42 19.71
CA LYS A 189 -5.72 -4.61 21.02
C LYS A 189 -6.41 -5.97 21.10
N LYS A 190 -7.21 -6.35 20.09
CA LYS A 190 -7.89 -7.65 20.03
C LYS A 190 -6.91 -8.83 20.00
N LEU A 191 -5.81 -8.71 19.26
CA LEU A 191 -4.76 -9.73 19.24
C LEU A 191 -4.12 -9.94 20.62
N ARG A 192 -3.83 -8.86 21.34
CA ARG A 192 -3.26 -8.95 22.69
C ARG A 192 -4.24 -9.62 23.66
N GLN A 193 -5.52 -9.24 23.62
CA GLN A 193 -6.56 -9.86 24.44
C GLN A 193 -6.68 -11.36 24.17
N LYS A 194 -6.67 -11.77 22.90
CA LYS A 194 -6.72 -13.20 22.53
C LYS A 194 -5.52 -13.98 23.08
N ARG A 195 -4.30 -13.47 22.93
CA ARG A 195 -3.08 -14.11 23.46
C ARG A 195 -3.11 -14.25 24.98
N SER A 196 -3.61 -13.24 25.68
CA SER A 196 -3.79 -13.31 27.15
C SER A 196 -4.85 -14.35 27.56
N GLY A 197 -5.93 -14.49 26.79
CA GLY A 197 -6.95 -15.51 27.00
C GLY A 197 -6.44 -16.93 26.74
N ASP A 198 -5.76 -17.16 25.62
CA ASP A 198 -5.16 -18.45 25.25
C ASP A 198 -4.11 -18.88 26.29
N ASN A 199 -3.29 -17.94 26.78
CA ASN A 199 -2.33 -18.23 27.85
C ASN A 199 -3.00 -18.60 29.18
N ARG A 200 -4.11 -17.94 29.56
CA ARG A 200 -4.85 -18.29 30.78
C ARG A 200 -5.46 -19.70 30.69
N GLN A 201 -6.02 -20.06 29.53
CA GLN A 201 -6.57 -21.41 29.33
C GLN A 201 -5.50 -22.51 29.37
N LEU A 202 -4.32 -22.26 28.79
CA LEU A 202 -3.18 -23.18 28.88
C LEU A 202 -2.65 -23.32 30.31
N GLN A 203 -2.66 -22.23 31.08
CA GLN A 203 -2.25 -22.22 32.49
C GLN A 203 -3.24 -22.99 33.36
N ASP A 204 -4.55 -22.80 33.15
CA ASP A 204 -5.61 -23.54 33.83
C ASP A 204 -5.63 -25.03 33.47
N GLN A 205 -5.35 -25.40 32.21
CA GLN A 205 -5.20 -26.81 31.83
C GLN A 205 -3.97 -27.47 32.49
N ARG A 206 -2.84 -26.76 32.56
CA ARG A 206 -1.64 -27.26 33.26
C ARG A 206 -1.89 -27.44 34.76
N LEU A 207 -2.57 -26.48 35.41
CA LEU A 207 -2.93 -26.58 36.83
C LEU A 207 -3.88 -27.76 37.12
N LYS A 208 -4.84 -28.02 36.22
CA LYS A 208 -5.74 -29.18 36.34
C LYS A 208 -5.03 -30.52 36.13
N LEU A 209 -4.07 -30.59 35.21
CA LEU A 209 -3.26 -31.80 34.99
C LEU A 209 -2.29 -32.09 36.14
N HIS A 210 -1.74 -31.05 36.78
CA HIS A 210 -0.86 -31.23 37.94
C HIS A 210 -1.61 -31.67 39.20
N ASN A 211 -2.86 -31.22 39.38
CA ASN A 211 -3.71 -31.62 40.50
C ASN A 211 -4.41 -32.98 40.31
N ALA A 212 -4.29 -33.62 39.13
CA ALA A 212 -4.90 -34.92 38.84
C ALA A 212 -4.02 -36.13 39.23
N HIS A 213 -2.80 -35.90 39.71
CA HIS A 213 -1.93 -36.93 40.30
C HIS A 213 -1.41 -36.51 41.68
N PRO A 214 -2.23 -36.59 42.74
CA PRO A 214 -1.69 -36.76 44.08
C PRO A 214 -1.16 -38.20 44.19
N HIS A 215 0.12 -38.29 44.56
CA HIS A 215 0.87 -39.49 44.91
C HIS A 215 0.02 -40.62 45.52
N GLN A 216 0.11 -41.81 44.92
CA GLN A 216 0.06 -43.07 45.67
C GLN A 216 1.46 -43.35 46.23
#